data_AF-A0A662D833-F1
#
_entry.id   AF-A0A662D833-F1
#
_cell.length_a   1.000
_cell.length_b   1.000
_cell.length_c   1.000
_cell.angle_alpha   90.00
_cell.angle_beta   90.00
_cell.angle_gamma   90.00
#
_symmetry.space_group_name_H-M   'P 1'
#
loop_
_entity.id
_entity.type
_entity.pdbx_description
1 polymer ?
#
loop_
_entity_poly.entity_id
_entity_poly.type
_entity_poly.pdbx_seq_one_letter_code
_entity_poly.pdbx_strand_id
1 'polypeptide(L)'
;MSILLVRYLRWHFGDQTRKILRGWKNFLAFGVYFFSITLLLKTLFSPWRRISWSTGRGFDLWEQFLVLFSNLFSRLLGAMVRIPVILMGIFFELLVLAFGAGLFLLWLVLPLLLIFCFILGLILSF
;
A
#
# COMPACT_ATOMS: atom_id res chain seq x y z
N MET A 1 -31.45 24.99 -19.39
CA MET A 1 -31.45 23.66 -18.75
C MET A 1 -30.29 22.76 -19.22
N SER A 2 -30.03 22.65 -20.54
CA SER A 2 -28.99 21.77 -21.11
C SER A 2 -27.54 22.07 -20.67
N ILE A 3 -27.16 23.34 -20.53
CA ILE A 3 -25.78 23.73 -20.16
C ILE A 3 -25.36 23.24 -18.76
N LEU A 4 -26.31 23.17 -17.82
CA LEU A 4 -26.04 22.76 -16.43
C LEU A 4 -25.82 21.25 -16.33
N LEU A 5 -26.65 20.47 -17.02
CA LEU A 5 -26.51 19.01 -17.07
C LEU A 5 -25.18 18.60 -17.71
N VAL A 6 -24.80 19.23 -18.83
CA VAL A 6 -23.51 18.97 -19.48
C VAL A 6 -22.34 19.35 -18.59
N ARG A 7 -22.42 20.48 -17.88
CA ARG A 7 -21.39 20.89 -16.90
C ARG A 7 -21.29 19.90 -15.74
N TYR A 8 -22.42 19.45 -15.20
CA TYR A 8 -22.45 18.45 -14.13
C TYR A 8 -21.83 17.13 -14.58
N LEU A 9 -22.23 16.59 -15.74
CA LEU A 9 -21.68 15.34 -16.25
C LEU A 9 -20.17 15.44 -16.51
N ARG A 10 -19.70 16.55 -17.08
CA ARG A 10 -18.26 16.79 -17.28
C ARG A 10 -17.51 16.84 -15.95
N TRP A 11 -18.06 17.53 -14.95
CA TRP A 11 -17.44 17.61 -13.64
C TRP A 11 -17.43 16.25 -12.94
N HIS A 12 -18.57 15.55 -12.94
CA HIS A 12 -18.76 14.32 -12.20
C HIS A 12 -17.93 13.18 -12.76
N PHE A 13 -17.97 12.93 -14.08
CA PHE A 13 -17.25 11.83 -14.72
C PHE A 13 -15.84 12.20 -15.19
N GLY A 14 -15.53 13.49 -15.35
CA GLY A 14 -14.23 13.97 -15.80
C GLY A 14 -13.37 14.52 -14.67
N ASP A 15 -13.64 15.77 -14.29
CA ASP A 15 -12.72 16.54 -13.44
C ASP A 15 -12.59 15.95 -12.03
N GLN A 16 -13.72 15.62 -11.40
CA GLN A 16 -13.75 15.15 -10.03
C GLN A 16 -13.30 13.68 -9.92
N THR A 17 -13.72 12.82 -10.86
CA THR A 17 -13.20 11.44 -11.00
C THR A 17 -11.68 11.41 -11.05
N ARG A 18 -11.06 12.28 -11.86
CA ARG A 18 -9.59 12.39 -11.96
C ARG A 18 -8.95 12.81 -10.65
N LYS A 19 -9.58 13.71 -9.89
CA LYS A 19 -9.08 14.14 -8.57
C LYS A 19 -9.17 13.01 -7.54
N ILE A 20 -10.27 12.25 -7.54
CA ILE A 20 -10.44 11.08 -6.66
C ILE A 20 -9.37 10.03 -6.95
N LEU A 21 -9.16 9.67 -8.22
CA LEU A 21 -8.12 8.73 -8.62
C LEU A 21 -6.71 9.22 -8.24
N ARG A 22 -6.44 10.51 -8.39
CA ARG A 22 -5.15 11.11 -7.97
C ARG A 22 -4.96 11.03 -6.45
N GLY A 23 -6.00 11.36 -5.68
CA GLY A 23 -5.98 11.25 -4.23
C GLY A 23 -5.74 9.80 -3.80
N TRP A 24 -6.45 8.85 -4.41
CA TRP A 24 -6.27 7.42 -4.14
C TRP A 24 -4.85 6.95 -4.44
N LYS A 25 -4.28 7.33 -5.59
CA LYS A 25 -2.88 7.06 -5.92
C LYS A 25 -1.91 7.65 -4.89
N ASN A 26 -2.19 8.84 -4.37
CA ASN A 26 -1.34 9.46 -3.36
C ASN A 26 -1.39 8.70 -2.03
N PHE A 27 -2.54 8.17 -1.63
CA PHE A 27 -2.65 7.33 -0.43
C PHE A 27 -1.89 6.00 -0.57
N LEU A 28 -1.95 5.36 -1.75
CA LEU A 28 -1.14 4.17 -2.06
C LEU A 28 0.36 4.50 -2.07
N ALA A 29 0.76 5.65 -2.61
CA ALA A 29 2.15 6.07 -2.54
C ALA A 29 2.59 6.33 -1.09
N PHE A 30 1.70 6.95 -0.29
CA PHE A 30 1.95 7.24 1.12
C PHE A 30 2.26 5.99 1.94
N GLY A 31 1.46 4.92 1.83
CA GLY A 31 1.72 3.72 2.63
C GLY A 31 3.05 3.04 2.27
N VAL A 32 3.38 2.96 0.98
CA VAL A 32 4.68 2.47 0.51
C VAL A 32 5.85 3.27 1.12
N TYR A 33 5.75 4.59 1.19
CA TYR A 33 6.78 5.44 1.79
C TYR A 33 6.80 5.36 3.32
N PHE A 34 5.63 5.43 3.96
CA PHE A 34 5.50 5.42 5.43
C PHE A 34 6.06 4.14 6.04
N PHE A 35 5.71 2.98 5.48
CA PHE A 35 6.24 1.69 5.92
C PHE A 35 7.61 1.37 5.31
N SER A 36 8.16 2.25 4.47
CA SER A 36 9.46 2.06 3.80
C SER A 36 9.57 0.70 3.08
N ILE A 37 8.47 0.22 2.49
CA ILE A 37 8.33 -1.16 1.99
C ILE A 37 9.45 -1.48 0.99
N THR A 38 9.68 -0.60 0.03
CA THR A 38 10.72 -0.77 -0.99
C THR A 38 12.13 -0.88 -0.38
N LEU A 39 12.42 -0.10 0.66
CA LEU A 39 13.72 -0.13 1.34
C LEU A 39 13.89 -1.41 2.16
N LEU A 40 12.86 -1.80 2.90
CA LEU A 40 12.89 -3.02 3.72
C LEU A 40 13.05 -4.27 2.86
N LEU A 41 12.37 -4.33 1.70
CA LEU A 41 12.55 -5.42 0.74
C LEU A 41 13.97 -5.46 0.18
N LYS A 42 14.54 -4.32 -0.21
CA LYS A 42 15.94 -4.24 -0.69
C LYS A 42 16.97 -4.65 0.36
N THR A 43 16.64 -4.45 1.64
CA THR A 43 17.56 -4.72 2.77
C THR A 43 17.18 -5.97 3.56
N LEU A 44 16.28 -6.81 3.04
CA LEU A 44 15.73 -7.95 3.78
C LEU A 44 16.83 -8.90 4.29
N PHE A 45 17.78 -9.26 3.41
CA PHE A 45 18.92 -10.12 3.72
C PHE A 45 20.21 -9.34 4.04
N SER A 46 20.10 -8.03 4.31
CA SER A 46 21.26 -7.24 4.75
C SER A 46 21.62 -7.59 6.19
N PRO A 47 22.93 -7.64 6.53
CA PRO A 47 23.38 -7.93 7.90
C PRO A 47 22.74 -6.97 8.91
N TRP A 48 22.21 -7.52 10.00
CA TRP A 48 21.61 -6.71 11.04
C TRP A 48 22.68 -5.84 11.71
N ARG A 49 22.40 -4.53 11.82
CA ARG A 49 23.31 -3.54 12.44
C ARG A 49 24.75 -3.57 11.88
N ARG A 50 24.93 -3.99 10.62
CA ARG A 50 26.25 -4.16 10.00
C ARG A 50 27.18 -5.12 10.76
N ILE A 51 26.60 -6.05 11.53
CA ILE A 51 27.36 -7.10 12.21
C ILE A 51 27.69 -8.15 11.17
N SER A 52 28.96 -8.20 10.78
CA SER A 52 29.51 -9.20 9.88
C SER A 52 30.86 -9.68 10.39
N TRP A 53 31.09 -10.97 10.33
CA TRP A 53 32.35 -11.61 10.67
C TRP A 53 33.14 -11.93 9.41
N SER A 54 34.47 -11.85 9.50
CA SER A 54 35.41 -12.24 8.46
C SER A 54 36.36 -13.29 9.00
N THR A 55 36.73 -14.27 8.18
CA THR A 55 37.75 -15.26 8.52
C THR A 55 39.13 -14.60 8.62
N GLY A 56 39.95 -15.07 9.56
CA GLY A 56 41.34 -14.68 9.73
C GLY A 56 42.27 -15.18 8.62
N ARG A 57 43.59 -14.97 8.78
CA ARG A 57 44.61 -15.47 7.84
C ARG A 57 44.86 -16.97 8.09
N GLY A 58 44.51 -17.81 7.13
CA GLY A 58 44.74 -19.26 7.17
C GLY A 58 43.59 -20.04 6.52
N PHE A 59 43.78 -21.34 6.31
CA PHE A 59 42.72 -22.22 5.83
C PHE A 59 42.24 -23.13 6.98
N ASP A 60 41.35 -22.59 7.80
CA ASP A 60 40.62 -23.35 8.82
C ASP A 60 39.16 -23.53 8.38
N LEU A 61 38.77 -24.77 8.09
CA LEU A 61 37.40 -25.11 7.67
C LEU A 61 36.38 -24.84 8.78
N TRP A 62 36.77 -25.03 10.04
CA TRP A 62 35.90 -24.81 11.19
C TRP A 62 35.60 -23.32 11.39
N GLU A 63 36.64 -22.48 11.30
CA GLU A 63 36.49 -21.03 11.39
C GLU A 63 35.59 -20.48 10.24
N GLN A 64 35.79 -20.97 9.02
CA GLN A 64 34.95 -20.59 7.88
C GLN A 64 33.48 -20.93 8.11
N PHE A 65 33.19 -22.14 8.61
CA PHE A 65 31.82 -22.55 8.92
C PHE A 65 31.17 -21.68 9.99
N LEU A 66 31.90 -21.37 11.07
CA LEU A 66 31.43 -20.49 12.14
C LEU A 66 31.13 -19.07 11.64
N VAL A 67 32.00 -18.49 10.81
CA VAL A 67 31.81 -17.16 10.21
C VAL A 67 30.58 -17.15 9.29
N LEU A 68 30.42 -18.18 8.46
CA LEU A 68 29.25 -18.32 7.59
C LEU A 68 27.96 -18.40 8.41
N PHE A 69 27.92 -19.25 9.44
CA PHE A 69 26.75 -19.43 10.29
C PHE A 69 26.41 -18.14 11.06
N SER A 70 27.42 -17.46 11.61
CA SER A 70 27.25 -16.19 12.33
C SER A 70 26.67 -15.10 11.42
N ASN A 71 27.22 -14.95 10.21
CA ASN A 71 26.73 -14.02 9.21
C ASN A 71 25.30 -14.34 8.77
N LEU A 72 24.97 -15.62 8.58
CA LEU A 72 23.62 -16.07 8.26
C LEU A 72 22.65 -15.70 9.39
N PHE A 73 23.01 -15.97 10.64
CA PHE A 73 22.19 -15.66 11.80
C PHE A 73 21.92 -14.15 11.92
N SER A 74 22.94 -13.30 11.71
CA SER A 74 22.79 -11.84 11.66
C SER A 74 21.79 -11.38 10.59
N ARG A 75 21.82 -11.97 9.39
CA ARG A 75 20.86 -11.67 8.32
C ARG A 75 19.45 -12.14 8.67
N LEU A 76 19.30 -13.32 9.27
CA LEU A 76 18.02 -13.87 9.69
C LEU A 76 17.35 -13.02 10.78
N LEU A 77 18.11 -12.59 11.79
CA LEU A 77 17.61 -11.66 12.80
C LEU A 77 17.12 -10.35 12.17
N GLY A 78 17.89 -9.82 11.22
CA GLY A 78 17.48 -8.63 10.48
C GLY A 78 16.19 -8.85 9.68
N ALA A 79 16.05 -9.99 9.02
CA ALA A 79 14.83 -10.35 8.30
C ALA A 79 13.63 -10.49 9.27
N MET A 80 13.81 -11.13 10.42
CA MET A 80 12.75 -11.30 11.44
C MET A 80 12.17 -9.98 11.93
N VAL A 81 12.97 -8.92 12.02
CA VAL A 81 12.48 -7.58 12.41
C VAL A 81 11.80 -6.86 11.24
N ARG A 82 12.30 -7.04 10.01
CA ARG A 82 11.79 -6.33 8.82
C ARG A 82 10.50 -6.93 8.26
N ILE A 83 10.33 -8.26 8.33
CA ILE A 83 9.18 -8.97 7.77
C ILE A 83 7.85 -8.47 8.37
N PRO A 84 7.67 -8.35 9.70
CA PRO A 84 6.42 -7.86 10.28
C PRO A 84 6.04 -6.46 9.79
N VAL A 85 7.03 -5.56 9.64
CA VAL A 85 6.80 -4.20 9.15
C VAL A 85 6.39 -4.21 7.68
N ILE A 86 7.04 -5.03 6.85
CA ILE A 86 6.66 -5.22 5.44
C ILE A 86 5.22 -5.77 5.34
N LEU A 87 4.89 -6.80 6.13
CA LEU A 87 3.55 -7.40 6.12
C LEU A 87 2.47 -6.40 6.55
N MET A 88 2.74 -5.61 7.59
CA MET A 88 1.83 -4.55 8.03
C MET A 88 1.64 -3.48 6.96
N GLY A 89 2.71 -3.08 6.27
CA GLY A 89 2.64 -2.15 5.15
C GLY A 89 1.83 -2.69 3.97
N ILE A 90 2.05 -3.95 3.59
CA ILE A 90 1.27 -4.61 2.53
C ILE A 90 -0.21 -4.71 2.93
N PHE A 91 -0.51 -5.09 4.18
CA PHE A 91 -1.88 -5.15 4.68
C PHE A 91 -2.56 -3.79 4.63
N PHE A 92 -1.86 -2.72 5.04
CA PHE A 92 -2.35 -1.35 4.93
C PHE A 92 -2.65 -0.96 3.47
N GLU A 93 -1.74 -1.25 2.54
CA GLU A 93 -1.95 -0.99 1.10
C GLU A 93 -3.18 -1.72 0.56
N LEU A 94 -3.40 -2.97 0.97
CA LEU A 94 -4.60 -3.73 0.58
C LEU A 94 -5.89 -3.08 1.09
N LEU A 95 -5.90 -2.55 2.32
CA LEU A 95 -7.03 -1.79 2.84
C LEU A 95 -7.26 -0.52 2.03
N VAL A 96 -6.22 0.29 1.79
CA VAL A 96 -6.32 1.52 0.98
C VAL A 96 -6.81 1.22 -0.44
N LEU A 97 -6.36 0.12 -1.04
CA LEU A 97 -6.85 -0.35 -2.34
C LEU A 97 -8.35 -0.68 -2.28
N ALA A 98 -8.78 -1.48 -1.30
CA ALA A 98 -10.18 -1.89 -1.17
C ALA A 98 -11.11 -0.70 -0.89
N PHE A 99 -10.75 0.16 0.08
CA PHE A 99 -11.52 1.35 0.43
C PHE A 99 -11.55 2.36 -0.73
N GLY A 100 -10.41 2.62 -1.37
CA GLY A 100 -10.36 3.54 -2.50
C GLY A 100 -11.16 3.04 -3.70
N ALA A 101 -11.13 1.74 -4.00
CA ALA A 101 -11.97 1.13 -5.02
C ALA A 101 -13.46 1.25 -4.67
N GLY A 102 -13.84 0.97 -3.42
CA GLY A 102 -15.21 1.12 -2.94
C GLY A 102 -15.73 2.55 -3.05
N LEU A 103 -14.94 3.53 -2.60
CA LEU A 103 -15.28 4.96 -2.71
C LEU A 103 -15.36 5.42 -4.18
N PHE A 104 -14.48 4.91 -5.04
CA PHE A 104 -14.50 5.22 -6.46
C PHE A 104 -15.75 4.64 -7.15
N LEU A 105 -16.11 3.39 -6.87
CA LEU A 105 -17.33 2.79 -7.38
C LEU A 105 -18.58 3.53 -6.87
N LEU A 106 -18.63 3.83 -5.57
CA LEU A 106 -19.69 4.62 -4.96
C LEU A 106 -19.83 5.99 -5.64
N TRP A 107 -18.72 6.66 -5.94
CA TRP A 107 -18.72 7.93 -6.67
C TRP A 107 -19.39 7.80 -8.04
N LEU A 108 -19.04 6.77 -8.83
CA LEU A 108 -19.60 6.57 -10.17
C LEU A 108 -21.10 6.28 -10.17
N VAL A 109 -21.60 5.55 -9.16
CA VAL A 109 -23.03 5.22 -9.04
C VAL A 109 -23.82 6.27 -8.25
N LEU A 110 -23.15 7.25 -7.66
CA LEU A 110 -23.76 8.29 -6.82
C LEU A 110 -24.95 8.99 -7.50
N PRO A 111 -24.90 9.39 -8.79
CA PRO A 111 -26.04 10.04 -9.43
C PRO A 111 -27.27 9.13 -9.50
N LEU A 112 -27.07 7.83 -9.74
CA LEU A 112 -28.15 6.85 -9.78
C LEU A 112 -28.72 6.60 -8.38
N LEU A 113 -27.86 6.48 -7.37
CA LEU A 113 -28.29 6.34 -5.97
C LEU A 113 -29.13 7.53 -5.50
N LEU A 114 -28.76 8.76 -5.88
CA LEU A 114 -29.53 9.95 -5.53
C LEU A 114 -30.94 9.92 -6.13
N ILE A 115 -31.05 9.54 -7.42
CA ILE A 115 -32.35 9.39 -8.08
C ILE A 115 -33.18 8.29 -7.42
N PHE A 116 -32.57 7.14 -7.14
CA PHE A 116 -33.24 6.02 -6.48
C PHE A 116 -33.76 6.38 -5.09
N CYS A 117 -32.93 6.99 -4.24
CA CYS A 117 -33.31 7.44 -2.90
C CYS A 117 -34.44 8.48 -2.95
N PHE A 118 -34.43 9.39 -3.93
CA PHE A 118 -35.48 10.37 -4.11
C PHE A 118 -36.83 9.70 -4.46
N ILE A 119 -36.82 8.76 -5.41
CA ILE A 119 -38.03 8.01 -5.81
C ILE A 119 -38.58 7.20 -4.62
N LEU A 120 -37.70 6.48 -3.91
CA LEU A 120 -38.10 5.68 -2.75
C LEU A 120 -38.72 6.54 -1.66
N GLY A 121 -38.15 7.72 -1.38
CA GLY A 121 -38.70 8.66 -0.41
C GLY A 121 -40.09 9.16 -0.77
N LEU A 122 -40.36 9.41 -2.06
CA LEU A 122 -41.69 9.76 -2.53
C LEU A 122 -42.68 8.61 -2.33
N ILE A 123 -42.31 7.38 -2.67
CA ILE A 123 -43.18 6.20 -2.53
C ILE A 123 -43.55 5.95 -1.07
N LEU A 124 -42.58 6.05 -0.14
CA LEU A 124 -42.80 5.81 1.30
C LEU A 124 -43.62 6.91 1.98
N SER A 125 -43.81 8.06 1.31
CA SER A 125 -44.56 9.20 1.86
C SER A 125 -46.07 9.12 1.59
N PHE A 126 -46.54 8.12 0.83
CA PHE A 126 -47.96 7.84 0.56
C PHE A 126 -48.40 6.56 1.27
#